data_AF-A0A933MNV0-F1
#
_entry.id   AF-A0A933MNV0-F1
#
_cell.length_a   1.000
_cell.length_b   1.000
_cell.length_c   1.000
_cell.angle_alpha   90.00
_cell.angle_beta   90.00
_cell.angle_gamma   90.00
#
_symmetry.space_group_name_H-M   'P 1'
#
loop_
_entity.id
_entity.type
_entity.pdbx_description
1 polymer ?
#
loop_
_entity_poly.entity_id
_entity_poly.type
_entity_poly.pdbx_seq_one_letter_code
_entity_poly.pdbx_strand_id
1 'polypeptide(L)'
;LDAAKLVATLRKKKVKIAVVAVPAAVAQSVADLLVEAGVTAILNFAPAQLAVPEGVKVQNVDLSVLLKTLSYHTVRTTCATPRRVEARTSA
;
A
#
# COMPACT_ATOMS: atom_id res chain seq x y z
N LEU A 1 20.40 8.91 3.09
CA LEU A 1 19.48 9.77 2.31
C LEU A 1 19.32 11.05 3.11
N ASP A 2 20.01 12.12 2.72
CA ASP A 2 19.95 13.38 3.47
C ASP A 2 18.55 13.98 3.36
N ALA A 3 17.84 14.05 4.49
CA ALA A 3 16.48 14.58 4.58
C ALA A 3 16.38 16.02 4.00
N ALA A 4 17.43 16.82 4.19
CA ALA A 4 17.53 18.18 3.64
C ALA A 4 17.45 18.22 2.11
N LYS A 5 18.06 17.25 1.42
CA LYS A 5 18.04 17.18 -0.06
C LYS A 5 16.67 16.75 -0.58
N LEU A 6 15.95 15.92 0.19
CA LEU A 6 14.59 15.49 -0.12
C LEU A 6 13.62 16.69 -0.11
N VAL A 7 13.59 17.45 0.97
CA VAL A 7 12.69 18.61 1.13
C VAL A 7 12.91 19.64 0.02
N ALA A 8 14.18 19.98 -0.27
CA ALA A 8 14.52 20.92 -1.35
C ALA A 8 14.04 20.43 -2.73
N THR A 9 14.18 19.12 -3.00
CA THR A 9 13.76 18.53 -4.28
C THR A 9 12.24 18.52 -4.42
N LEU A 10 11.52 18.17 -3.36
CA LEU A 10 10.05 18.13 -3.32
C LEU A 10 9.45 19.53 -3.55
N ARG A 11 10.01 20.55 -2.90
CA ARG A 11 9.62 21.95 -3.10
C ARG A 11 9.87 22.40 -4.55
N LYS A 12 11.06 22.13 -5.09
CA LYS A 12 11.41 22.48 -6.49
C LYS A 12 10.46 21.83 -7.50
N LYS A 13 10.06 20.58 -7.25
CA LYS A 13 9.16 19.82 -8.12
C LYS A 13 7.67 20.07 -7.85
N LYS A 14 7.33 20.88 -6.83
CA LYS A 14 5.94 21.18 -6.43
C LYS A 14 5.10 19.92 -6.24
N VAL A 15 5.67 18.91 -5.57
CA VAL A 15 4.99 17.64 -5.33
C VAL A 15 3.82 17.86 -4.36
N LYS A 16 2.61 17.46 -4.78
CA LYS A 16 1.39 17.61 -3.96
C LYS A 16 0.92 16.33 -3.30
N ILE A 17 1.31 15.17 -3.85
CA ILE A 17 0.90 13.83 -3.39
C ILE A 17 2.16 13.01 -3.11
N ALA A 18 2.22 12.38 -1.93
CA ALA A 18 3.30 11.48 -1.56
C ALA A 18 2.77 10.14 -1.06
N VAL A 19 3.56 9.07 -1.23
CA VAL A 19 3.25 7.73 -0.73
C VAL A 19 4.24 7.37 0.37
N VAL A 20 3.72 6.96 1.53
CA VAL A 20 4.52 6.54 2.69
C VAL A 20 4.40 5.03 2.83
N ALA A 21 5.49 4.31 2.56
CA ALA A 21 5.58 2.85 2.62
C ALA A 21 6.80 2.41 3.43
N VAL A 22 6.99 3.04 4.58
CA VAL A 22 8.12 2.81 5.50
C VAL A 22 7.64 2.09 6.77
N PRO A 23 8.56 1.51 7.58
CA PRO A 23 8.19 0.93 8.87
C PRO A 23 7.55 1.97 9.81
N ALA A 24 6.67 1.51 10.70
CA ALA A 24 5.93 2.37 11.63
C ALA A 24 6.84 3.32 12.44
N ALA A 25 8.02 2.83 12.86
CA ALA A 25 8.98 3.59 13.67
C ALA A 25 9.45 4.91 13.02
N VAL A 26 9.43 5.00 11.69
CA VAL A 26 9.91 6.18 10.94
C VAL A 26 8.80 6.88 10.15
N ALA A 27 7.58 6.34 10.16
CA ALA A 27 6.48 6.83 9.34
C ALA A 27 6.09 8.26 9.68
N GLN A 28 6.04 8.61 10.98
CA GLN A 28 5.72 9.96 11.43
C GLN A 28 6.78 10.98 10.98
N SER A 29 8.06 10.69 11.23
CA SER A 29 9.14 11.59 10.84
C SER A 29 9.20 11.83 9.33
N VAL A 30 8.87 10.82 8.52
CA VAL A 30 8.76 10.99 7.06
C VAL A 30 7.55 11.86 6.71
N ALA A 31 6.40 11.66 7.35
CA ALA A 31 5.23 12.49 7.14
C ALA A 31 5.50 13.97 7.47
N ASP A 32 6.19 14.25 8.58
CA ASP A 32 6.55 15.60 8.99
C ASP A 32 7.42 16.30 7.94
N LEU A 33 8.42 15.59 7.39
CA LEU A 33 9.27 16.10 6.31
C LEU A 33 8.48 16.39 5.02
N LEU A 34 7.49 15.55 4.69
CA LEU A 34 6.63 15.75 3.53
C LEU A 34 5.73 16.98 3.72
N VAL A 35 5.19 17.16 4.92
CA VAL A 35 4.39 18.35 5.29
C VAL A 35 5.25 19.61 5.20
N GLU A 36 6.47 19.60 5.74
CA GLU A 36 7.42 20.71 5.65
C GLU A 36 7.78 21.04 4.19
N ALA A 37 7.82 20.02 3.33
CA ALA A 37 8.04 20.19 1.90
C ALA A 37 6.83 20.78 1.14
N GLY A 38 5.68 20.93 1.79
CA GLY A 38 4.46 21.47 1.21
C GLY A 38 3.55 20.44 0.51
N VAL A 39 3.71 19.15 0.85
CA VAL A 39 2.81 18.09 0.36
C VAL A 39 1.43 18.24 1.02
N THR A 40 0.38 18.22 0.19
CA THR A 40 -1.01 18.40 0.65
C THR A 40 -1.79 17.10 0.78
N ALA A 41 -1.27 16.00 0.23
CA ALA A 41 -1.90 14.69 0.30
C ALA A 41 -0.88 13.57 0.50
N ILE A 42 -1.17 12.66 1.42
CA ILE A 42 -0.32 11.52 1.78
C ILE A 42 -1.15 10.23 1.68
N LEU A 43 -0.66 9.29 0.88
CA LEU A 43 -1.17 7.92 0.84
C LEU A 43 -0.30 7.05 1.75
N ASN A 44 -0.86 6.62 2.87
CA ASN A 44 -0.16 5.91 3.92
C ASN A 44 -0.38 4.40 3.82
N PHE A 45 0.66 3.67 3.47
CA PHE A 45 0.75 2.21 3.53
C PHE A 45 1.50 1.73 4.77
N ALA A 46 2.08 2.63 5.57
CA ALA A 46 2.74 2.24 6.80
C ALA A 46 1.70 1.75 7.82
N PRO A 47 2.04 0.74 8.66
CA PRO A 47 1.19 0.25 9.73
C PRO A 47 1.22 1.21 10.93
N ALA A 48 1.00 2.50 10.69
CA ALA A 48 1.01 3.57 11.67
C ALA A 48 -0.07 4.60 11.32
N GLN A 49 -0.69 5.21 12.31
CA GLN A 49 -1.47 6.42 12.09
C GLN A 49 -0.54 7.64 12.06
N LEU A 50 -0.70 8.49 11.06
CA LEU A 50 0.09 9.71 10.89
C LEU A 50 -0.69 10.88 11.48
N ALA A 51 -0.05 11.64 12.37
CA ALA A 51 -0.55 12.93 12.81
C ALA A 51 -0.07 14.00 11.84
N VAL A 52 -0.98 14.74 11.21
CA VAL A 52 -0.65 15.83 10.28
C VAL A 52 -1.51 17.05 10.58
N PRO A 53 -1.04 18.27 10.27
CA PRO A 53 -1.82 19.49 10.49
C PRO A 53 -3.05 19.58 9.59
N GLU A 54 -4.00 20.44 9.98
CA GLU A 54 -5.17 20.76 9.18
C GLU A 54 -4.77 21.27 7.79
N GLY A 55 -5.39 20.72 6.74
CA GLY A 55 -5.09 21.02 5.34
C GLY A 55 -4.27 19.94 4.61
N VAL A 56 -3.70 18.96 5.33
CA VAL A 56 -3.04 17.80 4.72
C VAL A 56 -3.97 16.60 4.78
N LYS A 57 -4.32 16.04 3.62
CA LYS A 57 -5.18 14.85 3.54
C LYS A 57 -4.34 13.59 3.68
N VAL A 58 -4.70 12.71 4.61
CA VAL A 58 -4.09 11.37 4.72
C VAL A 58 -5.11 10.31 4.35
N GLN A 59 -4.69 9.35 3.53
CA GLN A 59 -5.47 8.17 3.17
C GLN A 59 -4.69 6.92 3.56
N ASN A 60 -5.21 6.13 4.50
CA ASN A 60 -4.58 4.90 4.95
C ASN A 60 -5.03 3.73 4.07
N VAL A 61 -4.09 2.90 3.64
CA VAL A 61 -4.36 1.70 2.83
C VAL A 61 -3.83 0.47 3.55
N ASP A 62 -4.74 -0.46 3.87
CA ASP A 62 -4.39 -1.79 4.35
C ASP A 62 -4.54 -2.83 3.23
N LEU A 63 -3.42 -3.20 2.63
CA LEU A 63 -3.38 -4.24 1.59
C LEU A 63 -3.69 -5.63 2.15
N SER A 64 -3.51 -5.86 3.45
CA SER A 64 -3.73 -7.16 4.08
C SER A 64 -5.19 -7.57 4.01
N VAL A 65 -6.12 -6.61 4.12
CA VAL A 65 -7.56 -6.84 3.97
C VAL A 65 -7.88 -7.32 2.56
N LEU A 66 -7.32 -6.64 1.54
CA LEU A 66 -7.51 -6.99 0.14
C LEU A 66 -6.96 -8.40 -0.17
N LEU A 67 -5.77 -8.71 0.35
CA LEU A 67 -5.15 -10.03 0.17
C LEU A 67 -5.89 -11.14 0.90
N LYS A 68 -6.42 -10.89 2.11
CA LYS A 68 -7.27 -11.85 2.84
C LYS A 68 -8.50 -12.23 2.03
N THR A 69 -9.17 -11.24 1.43
CA THR A 69 -10.33 -11.49 0.57
C THR A 69 -9.94 -12.37 -0.63
N LEU A 70 -8.83 -12.05 -1.32
CA LEU A 70 -8.36 -12.85 -2.45
C LEU A 70 -8.02 -14.31 -2.03
N SER A 71 -7.31 -14.48 -0.92
CA SER A 71 -6.93 -15.81 -0.40
C SER A 71 -8.16 -16.69 -0.09
N TYR A 72 -9.20 -16.12 0.51
CA TYR A 72 -10.44 -16.85 0.80
C TYR A 72 -11.13 -17.40 -0.46
N HIS A 73 -11.10 -16.66 -1.57
CA HIS A 73 -11.70 -17.10 -2.82
C HIS A 73 -10.86 -18.16 -3.55
N THR A 74 -9.52 -18.10 -3.46
CA THR A 74 -8.62 -19.10 -4.06
C THR A 74 -8.65 -20.45 -3.32
N VAL A 75 -8.74 -20.43 -1.99
CA VAL A 75 -8.82 -21.67 -1.18
C VAL A 75 -10.11 -22.45 -1.45
N ARG A 76 -11.20 -21.77 -1.82
CA ARG A 76 -12.48 -22.42 -2.13
C ARG A 76 -12.62 -22.91 -3.58
N THR A 77 -11.71 -22.54 -4.48
CA THR A 77 -11.77 -22.92 -5.91
C THR A 77 -11.00 -24.20 -6.25
N THR A 78 -10.34 -24.83 -5.28
CA THR A 78 -9.69 -26.14 -5.47
C THR A 78 -10.58 -27.30 -5.03
N CYS A 79 -11.76 -27.41 -5.64
CA CYS A 79 -12.36 -28.71 -5.88
C CYS A 79 -12.27 -28.98 -7.39
N ALA A 80 -11.05 -29.25 -7.87
CA ALA A 80 -10.86 -29.79 -9.20
C ALA A 80 -11.43 -31.21 -9.21
N THR A 81 -12.60 -31.39 -9.80
CA THR A 81 -13.21 -32.68 -10.07
C THR A 81 -12.23 -33.53 -10.89
N PRO A 82 -11.87 -34.77 -10.47
CA PRO A 82 -11.04 -35.63 -11.30
C PRO A 82 -11.82 -35.95 -12.57
N ARG A 83 -11.33 -35.49 -13.72
CA ARG A 83 -11.87 -35.90 -15.03
C ARG A 83 -11.54 -37.37 -15.22
N ARG A 84 -12.52 -38.23 -14.89
CA ARG A 84 -12.47 -39.68 -15.14
C ARG A 84 -12.49 -39.88 -16.65
N VAL A 85 -11.32 -40.12 -17.24
CA VAL A 85 -11.22 -40.65 -18.61
C VAL A 85 -11.61 -42.12 -18.52
N GLU A 86 -12.90 -42.42 -18.73
CA GLU A 86 -13.33 -43.79 -19.01
C GLU A 86 -12.96 -44.11 -20.46
N ALA A 87 -11.74 -44.61 -20.63
CA ALA A 87 -11.42 -45.46 -21.76
C ALA A 87 -12.18 -46.78 -21.55
N ARG A 88 -13.34 -46.95 -22.19
CA ARG A 88 -13.93 -48.26 -22.41
C ARG A 88 -13.70 -48.67 -23.86
N THR A 89 -12.73 -49.57 -23.97
CA THR A 89 -12.38 -50.45 -25.09
C THR A 89 -13.52 -51.40 -25.46
N SER A 90 -13.69 -51.63 -26.78
CA SER A 90 -14.31 -52.81 -27.44
C SER A 90 -15.81 -53.09 -27.17
N ALA A 91 -16.61 -53.64 -28.08
CA ALA A 91 -16.37 -54.52 -29.21
C ALA A 91 -17.51 -54.38 -30.24
#